data_AF-A0A392RMH3-F1
#
_entry.id   AF-A0A392RMH3-F1
#
_cell.length_a   1.000
_cell.length_b   1.000
_cell.length_c   1.000
_cell.angle_alpha   90.00
_cell.angle_beta   90.00
_cell.angle_gamma   90.00
#
_symmetry.space_group_name_H-M   'P 1'
#
loop_
_entity.id
_entity.type
_entity.pdbx_description
1 polymer ?
#
loop_
_entity_poly.entity_id
_entity_poly.type
_entity_poly.pdbx_seq_one_letter_code
_entity_poly.pdbx_strand_id
1 'polypeptide(L)'
;RGGFSGLFPEGSPDAIGMSQDISIFLCNLQLSKDGGAFCVTGVTIDNATTIATFDPQQKVYNIDGRDVHGHFATDYMGAQIDQNVSCESYIKLHFFHCIC
;
A
#
# COMPACT_ATOMS: atom_id res chain seq x y z
N ARG A 1 -0.17 -0.25 -12.38
CA ARG A 1 -0.22 -0.63 -10.96
C ARG A 1 0.93 0.12 -10.31
N GLY A 2 0.66 1.01 -9.36
CA GLY A 2 1.66 1.72 -8.55
C GLY A 2 2.81 2.41 -9.31
N GLY A 3 2.68 2.71 -10.60
CA GLY A 3 3.77 3.26 -11.42
C GLY A 3 4.67 2.20 -12.08
N PHE A 4 5.99 2.40 -11.97
CA PHE A 4 7.05 1.61 -12.62
C PHE A 4 7.42 0.39 -11.77
N SER A 5 6.40 -0.37 -11.32
CA SER A 5 6.53 -1.41 -10.30
C SER A 5 7.34 -2.65 -10.68
N GLY A 6 7.88 -2.69 -11.91
CA GLY A 6 8.88 -3.67 -12.33
C GLY A 6 10.31 -3.31 -11.91
N LEU A 7 10.56 -2.03 -11.62
CA LEU A 7 11.86 -1.52 -11.14
C LEU A 7 11.83 -1.13 -9.66
N PHE A 8 10.69 -0.66 -9.17
CA PHE A 8 10.50 -0.16 -7.80
C PHE A 8 9.32 -0.88 -7.12
N PRO A 9 9.17 -0.83 -5.78
CA PRO A 9 7.96 -1.28 -5.12
C PRO A 9 6.70 -0.59 -5.65
N GLU A 10 5.58 -1.31 -5.65
CA GLU A 10 4.31 -0.68 -6.04
C GLU A 10 3.93 0.44 -5.06
N GLY A 11 3.50 1.58 -5.58
CA GLY A 11 3.07 2.70 -4.75
C GLY A 11 4.19 3.42 -4.02
N SER A 12 5.46 3.17 -4.36
CA SER A 12 6.56 3.99 -3.85
C SER A 12 6.64 5.34 -4.59
N PRO A 13 7.13 6.40 -3.94
CA PRO A 13 7.39 7.69 -4.56
C PRO A 13 8.21 7.60 -5.84
N ASP A 14 9.22 6.73 -5.89
CA ASP A 14 10.07 6.56 -7.08
C ASP A 14 9.31 5.88 -8.22
N ALA A 15 8.50 4.86 -7.92
CA ALA A 15 7.69 4.17 -8.92
C ALA A 15 6.69 5.12 -9.57
N ILE A 16 6.05 5.95 -8.74
CA ILE A 16 5.05 6.93 -9.17
C ILE A 16 5.70 8.10 -9.88
N GLY A 17 6.73 8.71 -9.30
CA GLY A 17 7.42 9.87 -9.87
C GLY A 17 7.99 9.58 -11.24
N MET A 18 8.71 8.46 -11.41
CA MET A 18 9.19 8.07 -12.74
C MET A 18 8.05 7.83 -13.72
N SER A 19 6.94 7.26 -13.27
CA SER A 19 5.79 7.04 -14.16
C SER A 19 5.11 8.34 -14.55
N GLN A 20 4.86 9.25 -13.62
CA GLN A 20 4.23 10.55 -13.88
C GLN A 20 4.97 11.33 -14.97
N ASP A 21 6.30 11.24 -14.99
CA ASP A 21 7.13 11.96 -15.96
C ASP A 21 7.10 11.36 -17.37
N ILE A 22 6.83 10.06 -17.51
CA ILE A 22 7.02 9.33 -18.79
C ILE A 22 5.79 8.57 -19.29
N SER A 23 4.75 8.40 -18.48
CA SER A 23 3.57 7.57 -18.80
C SER A 23 2.35 7.83 -17.91
N ILE A 24 1.19 7.32 -18.33
CA ILE A 24 0.05 7.11 -17.44
C ILE A 24 0.29 5.84 -16.63
N PHE A 25 -0.04 5.84 -15.34
CA PHE A 25 0.01 4.65 -14.50
C PHE A 25 -1.34 4.37 -13.84
N LEU A 26 -1.60 3.09 -13.61
CA LEU A 26 -2.77 2.64 -12.86
C LEU A 26 -2.44 2.58 -11.36
N CYS A 27 -3.20 3.24 -10.51
CA CYS A 27 -3.14 3.12 -9.06
C CYS A 27 -4.39 2.40 -8.54
N ASN A 28 -4.21 1.30 -7.80
CA ASN A 28 -5.29 0.71 -7.02
C ASN A 28 -5.36 1.49 -5.70
N LEU A 29 -6.27 2.47 -5.66
CA LEU A 29 -6.36 3.42 -4.56
C LEU A 29 -6.99 2.76 -3.32
N GLN A 30 -6.29 2.85 -2.20
CA GLN A 30 -6.77 2.51 -0.87
C GLN A 30 -6.75 3.78 0.00
N LEU A 31 -7.83 4.01 0.75
CA LEU A 31 -7.96 5.18 1.60
C LEU A 31 -7.80 4.81 3.07
N SER A 32 -7.00 5.60 3.80
CA SER A 32 -6.93 5.52 5.25
C SER A 32 -8.15 6.12 5.92
N LYS A 33 -8.26 5.93 7.24
CA LYS A 33 -9.36 6.40 8.06
C LYS A 33 -9.63 7.91 7.93
N ASP A 34 -8.56 8.68 7.78
CA ASP A 34 -8.53 10.14 7.65
C ASP A 34 -8.43 10.62 6.19
N GLY A 35 -8.54 9.72 5.21
CA GLY A 35 -8.55 10.06 3.78
C GLY A 35 -7.17 10.19 3.13
N GLY A 36 -6.10 9.74 3.79
CA GLY A 36 -4.80 9.51 3.16
C GLY A 36 -4.90 8.44 2.06
N ALA A 37 -4.13 8.60 1.00
CA ALA A 37 -4.24 7.84 -0.25
C ALA A 37 -3.01 6.96 -0.50
N PHE A 38 -3.23 5.68 -0.76
CA PHE A 38 -2.18 4.68 -0.96
C PHE A 38 -2.42 3.86 -2.22
N CYS A 39 -1.37 3.63 -3.01
CA CYS A 39 -1.44 2.81 -4.23
C CYS A 39 -0.98 1.37 -3.98
N VAL A 40 -1.87 0.53 -3.43
CA VAL A 40 -1.56 -0.87 -3.10
C VAL A 40 -2.56 -1.81 -3.76
N THR A 41 -2.09 -2.93 -4.31
CA THR A 41 -3.01 -3.90 -4.90
C THR A 41 -3.57 -4.87 -3.87
N GLY A 42 -4.89 -4.98 -3.85
CA GLY A 42 -5.62 -5.92 -3.00
C GLY A 42 -6.65 -5.17 -2.15
N VAL A 43 -7.44 -5.93 -1.39
CA VAL A 43 -8.42 -5.37 -0.44
C VAL A 43 -7.75 -5.07 0.91
N THR A 44 -6.68 -5.79 1.22
CA THR A 44 -5.83 -5.56 2.38
C THR A 44 -4.48 -4.98 1.94
N ILE A 45 -3.82 -4.27 2.83
CA ILE A 45 -2.51 -3.67 2.57
C ILE A 45 -1.34 -4.62 2.90
N ASP A 46 -1.61 -5.87 3.30
CA ASP A 46 -0.59 -6.86 3.69
C ASP A 46 0.38 -7.26 2.56
N ASN A 47 -0.10 -7.32 1.31
CA ASN A 47 0.63 -7.99 0.23
C ASN A 47 1.87 -7.22 -0.27
N ALA A 48 1.88 -5.90 -0.11
CA ALA A 48 2.93 -5.04 -0.63
C ALA A 48 3.42 -4.05 0.42
N THR A 49 3.12 -4.28 1.70
CA THR A 49 3.58 -3.42 2.78
C THR A 49 4.05 -4.22 3.99
N THR A 50 4.89 -3.60 4.81
CA THR A 50 5.39 -4.18 6.06
C THR A 50 4.41 -4.02 7.22
N ILE A 51 3.12 -3.75 6.97
CA ILE A 51 2.11 -3.44 8.00
C ILE A 51 2.05 -4.52 9.09
N ALA A 52 2.21 -5.79 8.74
CA ALA A 52 2.18 -6.91 9.68
C ALA A 52 3.33 -6.89 10.70
N THR A 53 4.42 -6.16 10.43
CA THR A 53 5.50 -5.94 11.38
C THR A 53 5.19 -4.83 12.37
N PHE A 54 4.37 -3.85 11.96
CA PHE A 54 3.91 -2.75 12.78
C PHE A 54 2.72 -3.14 13.65
N ASP A 55 1.74 -3.81 13.06
CA ASP A 55 0.56 -4.33 13.75
C ASP A 55 0.45 -5.85 13.52
N PRO A 56 0.70 -6.68 14.54
CA PRO A 56 0.54 -8.12 14.44
C PRO A 56 -0.94 -8.55 14.49
N GLN A 57 -1.88 -7.65 14.81
CA GLN A 57 -3.30 -7.97 14.94
C GLN A 57 -4.09 -7.65 13.67
N GLN A 58 -4.47 -8.69 12.93
CA GLN A 58 -5.35 -8.56 11.79
C GLN A 58 -6.80 -8.27 12.18
N LYS A 59 -7.51 -7.57 11.30
CA LYS A 59 -8.96 -7.36 11.36
C LYS A 59 -9.68 -8.32 10.43
N VAL A 60 -10.97 -8.49 10.69
CA VAL A 60 -11.86 -9.33 9.89
C VAL A 60 -13.05 -8.49 9.46
N TYR A 61 -13.27 -8.41 8.15
CA TYR A 61 -14.44 -7.75 7.59
C TYR A 61 -15.15 -8.69 6.62
N ASN A 62 -16.48 -8.64 6.62
CA ASN A 62 -17.27 -9.32 5.62
C ASN A 62 -17.35 -8.43 4.36
N ILE A 63 -16.76 -8.90 3.27
CA ILE A 63 -16.69 -8.21 1.99
C ILE A 63 -17.31 -9.14 0.95
N ASP A 64 -18.39 -8.70 0.32
CA ASP A 64 -19.17 -9.48 -0.65
C ASP A 64 -19.57 -10.87 -0.13
N GLY A 65 -19.97 -10.97 1.15
CA GLY A 65 -20.39 -12.23 1.78
C GLY A 65 -19.23 -13.14 2.20
N ARG A 66 -17.98 -12.71 2.05
CA ARG A 66 -16.79 -13.44 2.49
C ARG A 66 -16.10 -12.73 3.64
N ASP A 67 -15.73 -13.48 4.67
CA ASP A 67 -14.89 -12.97 5.74
C ASP A 67 -13.45 -12.88 5.25
N VAL A 68 -12.95 -11.64 5.14
CA VAL A 68 -11.59 -11.32 4.70
C VAL A 68 -10.79 -10.93 5.94
N HIS A 69 -9.67 -11.61 6.14
CA HIS A 69 -8.75 -11.38 7.25
C HIS A 69 -7.52 -10.62 6.76
N GLY A 70 -7.14 -9.53 7.43
CA GLY A 70 -5.94 -8.78 7.13
C GLY A 70 -5.94 -7.37 7.72
N HIS A 71 -5.03 -6.54 7.23
CA HIS A 71 -4.95 -5.13 7.61
C HIS A 71 -5.59 -4.27 6.51
N PHE A 72 -6.57 -3.46 6.87
CA PHE A 72 -7.29 -2.61 5.93
C PHE A 72 -6.85 -1.16 6.13
N ALA A 73 -6.60 -0.43 5.04
CA ALA A 73 -6.11 0.95 5.13
C ALA A 73 -7.03 1.83 6.00
N THR A 74 -8.35 1.61 5.92
CA THR A 74 -9.37 2.38 6.66
C THR A 74 -9.30 2.22 8.19
N ASP A 75 -8.55 1.23 8.70
CA ASP A 75 -8.38 1.02 10.14
C ASP A 75 -7.32 1.93 10.77
N TYR A 76 -6.44 2.51 9.95
CA TYR A 76 -5.29 3.31 10.38
C TYR A 76 -5.41 4.76 9.92
N MET A 77 -4.78 5.68 10.64
CA MET A 77 -4.55 7.03 10.12
C MET A 77 -3.43 6.98 9.07
N GLY A 78 -3.50 7.83 8.05
CA GLY A 78 -2.52 7.86 6.96
C GLY A 78 -1.11 8.09 7.48
N ALA A 79 -0.96 9.01 8.45
CA ALA A 79 0.32 9.27 9.10
C ALA A 79 0.92 8.06 9.85
N GLN A 80 0.08 7.14 10.37
CA GLN A 80 0.57 5.92 11.02
C GLN A 80 1.13 4.94 9.99
N ILE A 81 0.45 4.81 8.85
CA ILE A 81 0.91 3.98 7.73
C ILE A 81 2.21 4.59 7.21
N ASP A 82 2.23 5.88 6.88
CA ASP A 82 3.43 6.54 6.40
C ASP A 82 4.60 6.32 7.35
N GLN A 83 4.51 6.72 8.62
CA GLN A 83 5.69 6.73 9.49
C GLN A 83 6.24 5.33 9.84
N ASN A 84 5.38 4.30 9.83
CA ASN A 84 5.74 3.00 10.42
C ASN A 84 5.69 1.84 9.42
N VAL A 85 5.17 2.06 8.22
CA VAL A 85 4.96 1.03 7.21
C VAL A 85 5.71 1.38 5.93
N SER A 86 6.39 0.40 5.36
CA SER A 86 7.11 0.55 4.10
C SER A 86 6.50 -0.34 3.03
N CYS A 87 6.63 0.09 1.78
CA CYS A 87 6.24 -0.68 0.60
C CYS A 87 7.30 -1.74 0.29
N GLU A 88 6.88 -3.00 0.20
CA GLU A 88 7.74 -4.13 -0.11
C GLU A 88 7.55 -4.57 -1.56
N SER A 89 8.66 -4.80 -2.27
CA SER A 89 8.67 -5.36 -3.62
C SER A 89 9.31 -6.75 -3.64
N TYR A 90 9.13 -7.46 -4.75
CA TYR A 90 9.84 -8.72 -5.03
C TYR A 90 11.37 -8.60 -4.94
N ILE A 91 11.93 -7.38 -5.04
CA ILE A 91 13.32 -7.05 -4.77
C ILE A 91 13.39 -6.40 -3.38
N LYS A 92 13.83 -7.19 -2.41
CA LYS A 92 13.82 -6.94 -0.96
C LYS A 92 14.85 -5.91 -0.48
N LEU A 93 15.19 -4.89 -1.28
CA LEU A 93 16.42 -4.11 -1.06
C LEU A 93 16.29 -2.68 -0.54
N HIS A 94 15.12 -2.04 -0.49
CA HIS A 94 15.03 -0.68 0.08
C HIS A 94 13.65 -0.41 0.70
N PHE A 95 13.66 0.19 1.90
CA PHE A 95 12.46 0.68 2.59
C PHE A 95 11.99 1.98 1.93
N PHE A 96 10.91 1.92 1.15
CA PHE A 96 10.26 3.10 0.58
C PHE A 96 8.90 3.33 1.24
N HIS A 97 8.55 4.59 1.50
CA HIS A 97 7.19 4.96 1.90
C HIS A 97 6.18 4.57 0.82
N CYS A 98 4.97 4.19 1.21
CA CYS A 98 3.85 4.01 0.30
C CYS A 98 3.08 5.32 0.18
N ILE A 99 3.08 5.98 -0.98
CA ILE A 99 2.36 7.25 -1.17
C ILE A 99 1.68 7.23 -2.54
N CYS A 100 0.56 7.96 -2.69
CA CYS A 100 -0.08 8.21 -3.98
C CYS A 100 0.23 9.62 -4.50
#